data_AF-A0A2A5F5J1-F1
#
_entry.id   AF-A0A2A5F5J1-F1
#
_cell.length_a   1.000
_cell.length_b   1.000
_cell.length_c   1.000
_cell.angle_alpha   90.00
_cell.angle_beta   90.00
_cell.angle_gamma   90.00
#
_symmetry.space_group_name_H-M   'P 1'
#
loop_
_entity.id
_entity.type
_entity.pdbx_description
1 polymer ?
#
loop_
_entity_poly.entity_id
_entity_poly.type
_entity_poly.pdbx_seq_one_letter_code
_entity_poly.pdbx_strand_id
1 'polypeptide(L)'
;MSFDTSNLPISGGVILAVALYAGVSFIGTGQVIAKRTMENSDWGAMCQSTLRAEISTRREPATIIPRTDCNSLLGGFMPELGALCNQYGSPDLSGGTTSMLREQERQRRETEDRRIALAASQTGSRCDCAVSVVTQDRLNWALFAGSARLISPPAVTDNLNSELTRALNSPYCAQR
;
A
#
# COMPACT_ATOMS: atom_id res chain seq x y z
N MET A 1 9.23 35.64 52.09
CA MET A 1 8.49 36.54 51.18
C MET A 1 7.35 35.75 50.58
N SER A 2 6.13 36.05 51.02
CA SER A 2 4.88 35.46 50.55
C SER A 2 4.59 35.97 49.14
N PHE A 3 4.42 35.06 48.18
CA PHE A 3 3.96 35.40 46.84
C PHE A 3 2.50 35.81 46.92
N ASP A 4 2.27 37.13 47.02
CA ASP A 4 0.94 37.72 46.95
C ASP A 4 0.42 37.57 45.52
N THR A 5 -0.45 36.58 45.33
CA THR A 5 -1.05 36.19 44.05
C THR A 5 -2.34 36.97 43.75
N SER A 6 -2.64 37.98 44.56
CA SER A 6 -3.93 38.70 44.56
C SER A 6 -4.03 39.83 43.52
N ASN A 7 -2.96 40.12 42.77
CA ASN A 7 -2.90 41.28 41.85
C ASN A 7 -2.61 40.92 40.39
N LEU A 8 -2.77 39.65 40.01
CA LEU A 8 -2.78 39.24 38.61
C LEU A 8 -4.24 39.20 38.14
N PRO A 9 -4.62 39.82 37.00
CA PRO A 9 -5.99 39.80 36.47
C PRO A 9 -6.47 38.38 36.09
N ILE A 10 -5.58 37.39 36.19
CA ILE A 10 -5.79 35.99 35.88
C ILE A 10 -5.30 35.23 37.10
N SER A 11 -6.21 34.57 37.84
CA SER A 11 -5.83 33.75 38.99
C SER A 11 -4.87 32.65 38.53
N GLY A 12 -3.89 32.29 39.36
CA GLY A 12 -2.95 31.20 39.04
C GLY A 12 -3.67 29.89 38.69
N GLY A 13 -4.88 29.68 39.23
CA GLY A 13 -5.76 28.56 38.89
C GLY A 13 -6.29 28.59 37.46
N VAL A 14 -6.53 29.77 36.87
CA VAL A 14 -6.95 29.90 35.46
C VAL A 14 -5.78 29.57 34.52
N ILE A 15 -4.56 30.00 34.83
CA ILE A 15 -3.38 29.65 34.02
C ILE A 15 -3.15 28.13 34.06
N LEU A 16 -3.27 27.52 35.23
CA LEU A 16 -3.12 26.07 35.41
C LEU A 16 -4.25 25.29 34.74
N ALA A 17 -5.49 25.79 34.80
CA ALA A 17 -6.64 25.20 34.10
C ALA A 17 -6.52 25.34 32.58
N VAL A 18 -6.05 26.47 32.07
CA VAL A 18 -5.78 26.66 30.63
C VAL A 18 -4.62 25.78 30.18
N ALA A 19 -3.56 25.65 30.97
CA ALA A 19 -2.44 24.76 30.67
C ALA A 19 -2.85 23.28 30.68
N LEU A 20 -3.69 22.88 31.64
CA LEU A 20 -4.25 21.52 31.69
C LEU A 20 -5.25 21.27 30.57
N TYR A 21 -6.15 22.20 30.28
CA TYR A 21 -7.10 22.10 29.17
C TYR A 21 -6.40 22.09 27.82
N ALA A 22 -5.40 22.95 27.64
CA ALA A 22 -4.54 22.96 26.48
C ALA A 22 -3.77 21.65 26.38
N GLY A 23 -3.19 21.13 27.47
CA GLY A 23 -2.47 19.86 27.52
C GLY A 23 -3.34 18.63 27.23
N VAL A 24 -4.55 18.57 27.79
CA VAL A 24 -5.52 17.50 27.55
C VAL A 24 -6.06 17.56 26.12
N SER A 25 -6.36 18.77 25.61
CA SER A 25 -6.73 18.97 24.21
C SER A 25 -5.57 18.65 23.26
N PHE A 26 -4.32 18.93 23.65
CA PHE A 26 -3.08 18.61 22.92
C PHE A 26 -2.96 17.11 22.66
N ILE A 27 -3.19 16.31 23.70
CA ILE A 27 -3.01 14.86 23.68
C ILE A 27 -4.12 14.19 22.84
N GLY A 28 -5.34 14.74 22.86
CA GLY A 28 -6.47 14.22 22.08
C GLY A 28 -6.47 14.65 20.60
N THR A 29 -6.12 15.90 20.30
CA THR A 29 -6.25 16.47 18.94
C THR A 29 -5.11 16.12 18.01
N GLY A 30 -3.91 15.85 18.54
CA GLY A 30 -2.72 15.53 17.74
C GLY A 30 -2.94 14.33 16.82
N GLN A 31 -3.60 13.25 17.29
CA GLN A 31 -3.85 12.06 16.48
C GLN A 31 -4.92 12.30 15.39
N VAL A 32 -5.91 13.14 15.67
CA VAL A 32 -6.96 13.49 14.71
C VAL A 32 -6.37 14.36 13.60
N ILE A 33 -5.54 15.33 13.95
CA ILE A 33 -4.86 16.20 12.99
C ILE A 33 -3.87 15.39 12.15
N ALA A 34 -3.11 14.49 12.76
CA ALA A 34 -2.19 13.61 12.05
C ALA A 34 -2.89 12.75 10.99
N LYS A 35 -3.98 12.07 11.37
CA LYS A 35 -4.79 11.28 10.43
C LYS A 35 -5.35 12.15 9.30
N ARG A 36 -5.91 13.31 9.63
CA ARG A 36 -6.51 14.22 8.64
C ARG A 36 -5.47 14.82 7.69
N THR A 37 -4.27 15.13 8.18
CA THR A 37 -3.16 15.60 7.34
C THR A 37 -2.69 14.51 6.38
N MET A 38 -2.64 13.24 6.83
CA MET A 38 -2.28 12.11 5.96
C MET A 38 -3.40 11.69 5.00
N GLU A 39 -4.67 11.85 5.38
CA GLU A 39 -5.81 11.70 4.48
C GLU A 39 -5.79 12.77 3.39
N ASN A 40 -5.51 14.03 3.75
CA ASN A 40 -5.42 15.13 2.80
C ASN A 40 -4.20 15.06 1.86
N SER A 41 -3.18 14.25 2.19
CA SER A 41 -1.98 14.11 1.35
C SER A 41 -2.10 12.99 0.31
N ASP A 42 -3.25 12.32 0.20
CA ASP A 42 -3.51 11.17 -0.68
C ASP A 42 -2.48 10.03 -0.55
N TRP A 43 -1.71 10.01 0.54
CA TRP A 43 -0.60 9.08 0.71
C TRP A 43 -1.07 7.62 0.70
N GLY A 44 -2.24 7.34 1.31
CA GLY A 44 -2.81 5.99 1.31
C GLY A 44 -3.12 5.47 -0.09
N ALA A 45 -3.70 6.31 -0.95
CA ALA A 45 -3.99 5.96 -2.34
C ALA A 45 -2.69 5.78 -3.17
N MET A 46 -1.72 6.67 -2.97
CA MET A 46 -0.40 6.58 -3.61
C MET A 46 0.38 5.33 -3.18
N CYS A 47 0.37 5.00 -1.88
CA CYS A 47 1.01 3.81 -1.32
C CYS A 47 0.40 2.52 -1.89
N GLN A 48 -0.94 2.42 -1.90
CA GLN A 48 -1.62 1.26 -2.45
C GLN A 48 -1.37 1.10 -3.95
N SER A 49 -1.46 2.17 -4.74
CA SER A 49 -1.22 2.11 -6.19
C SER A 49 0.23 1.71 -6.51
N THR A 50 1.21 2.23 -5.77
CA THR A 50 2.63 1.93 -5.96
C THR A 50 2.95 0.48 -5.60
N LEU A 51 2.44 -0.02 -4.46
CA LEU A 51 2.61 -1.42 -4.07
C LEU A 51 1.91 -2.38 -5.04
N ARG A 52 0.71 -2.04 -5.52
CA ARG A 52 0.04 -2.87 -6.55
C ARG A 52 0.83 -2.88 -7.86
N ALA A 53 1.39 -1.75 -8.27
CA ALA A 53 2.26 -1.68 -9.43
C ALA A 53 3.51 -2.55 -9.24
N GLU A 54 4.19 -2.46 -8.11
CA GLU A 54 5.38 -3.26 -7.80
C GLU A 54 5.07 -4.78 -7.72
N ILE A 55 3.92 -5.15 -7.14
CA ILE A 55 3.46 -6.54 -7.12
C ILE A 55 3.20 -7.04 -8.55
N SER A 56 2.62 -6.19 -9.41
CA SER A 56 2.34 -6.56 -10.80
C SER A 56 3.59 -6.70 -11.66
N THR A 57 4.64 -5.92 -11.39
CA THR A 57 5.92 -6.01 -12.12
C THR A 57 6.78 -7.19 -11.71
N ARG A 58 6.55 -7.77 -10.52
CA ARG A 58 7.20 -9.01 -10.05
C ARG A 58 6.62 -10.30 -10.65
N ARG A 59 5.59 -10.20 -11.49
CA ARG A 59 4.99 -11.35 -12.16
C ARG A 59 6.02 -12.04 -13.04
N GLU A 60 6.12 -13.37 -12.94
CA GLU A 60 7.07 -14.14 -13.75
C GLU A 60 6.69 -14.00 -15.24
N PRO A 61 7.64 -13.76 -16.16
CA PRO A 61 7.33 -13.63 -17.57
C PRO A 61 6.72 -14.94 -18.08
N ALA A 62 5.59 -14.82 -18.78
CA ALA A 62 4.87 -15.97 -19.31
C ALA A 62 5.78 -16.81 -20.22
N THR A 63 5.95 -18.09 -19.90
CA THR A 63 6.60 -19.02 -20.83
C THR A 63 5.67 -19.23 -22.02
N ILE A 64 6.20 -18.95 -23.22
CA ILE A 64 5.47 -19.14 -24.47
C ILE A 64 5.58 -20.62 -24.85
N ILE A 65 4.54 -21.40 -24.53
CA ILE A 65 4.43 -22.78 -25.00
C ILE A 65 3.83 -22.75 -26.41
N PRO A 66 4.57 -23.14 -27.46
CA PRO A 66 4.08 -23.09 -28.83
C PRO A 66 2.84 -23.96 -29.01
N ARG A 67 1.91 -23.52 -29.86
CA ARG A 67 0.74 -24.30 -30.23
C ARG A 67 1.15 -25.36 -31.25
N THR A 68 0.79 -26.61 -30.97
CA THR A 68 1.12 -27.78 -31.79
C THR A 68 -0.11 -28.51 -32.29
N ASP A 69 -1.28 -27.88 -32.19
CA ASP A 69 -2.47 -28.40 -32.84
C ASP A 69 -2.30 -28.33 -34.37
N CYS A 70 -2.97 -29.26 -35.06
CA CYS A 70 -2.97 -29.38 -36.51
C CYS A 70 -3.15 -28.02 -37.21
N ASN A 71 -4.08 -27.20 -36.74
CA ASN A 71 -4.36 -25.90 -37.35
C ASN A 71 -3.23 -24.89 -37.09
N SER A 72 -2.65 -24.85 -35.89
CA SER A 72 -1.52 -23.95 -35.58
C SER A 72 -0.24 -24.31 -36.33
N LEU A 73 0.02 -25.60 -36.59
CA LEU A 73 1.21 -26.06 -37.31
C LEU A 73 1.03 -26.03 -38.83
N LEU A 74 -0.05 -26.63 -39.34
CA LEU A 74 -0.29 -26.77 -40.77
C LEU A 74 -1.02 -25.56 -41.35
N GLY A 75 -1.97 -24.97 -40.60
CA GLY A 75 -2.71 -23.78 -41.04
C GLY A 75 -1.85 -22.51 -41.10
N GLY A 76 -0.79 -22.43 -40.29
CA GLY A 76 0.20 -21.35 -40.37
C GLY A 76 1.11 -21.43 -41.60
N PHE A 77 1.35 -22.64 -42.11
CA PHE A 77 2.16 -22.88 -43.31
C PHE A 77 1.32 -22.87 -44.59
N MET A 78 0.11 -23.45 -44.55
CA MET A 78 -0.85 -23.48 -45.64
C MET A 78 -2.30 -23.33 -45.10
N PRO A 79 -3.01 -22.25 -45.45
CA PRO A 79 -4.36 -22.00 -44.95
C PRO A 79 -5.37 -23.08 -45.40
N GLU A 80 -5.15 -23.71 -46.56
CA GLU A 80 -5.93 -24.83 -47.11
C GLU A 80 -5.97 -26.03 -46.12
N LEU A 81 -4.82 -26.35 -45.52
CA LEU A 81 -4.69 -27.45 -44.55
C LEU A 81 -5.31 -27.09 -43.21
N GLY A 82 -5.30 -25.80 -42.84
CA GLY A 82 -5.97 -25.30 -41.63
C GLY A 82 -7.49 -25.51 -41.68
N ALA A 83 -8.12 -25.31 -42.84
CA ALA A 83 -9.54 -25.59 -43.04
C ALA A 83 -9.87 -27.07 -42.83
N LEU A 84 -9.00 -27.97 -43.33
CA LEU A 84 -9.11 -29.41 -43.09
C LEU A 84 -8.95 -29.74 -41.60
N CYS A 85 -7.92 -29.20 -40.93
CA CYS A 85 -7.73 -29.40 -39.50
C CYS A 85 -8.96 -28.99 -38.70
N ASN A 86 -9.57 -27.84 -39.00
CA ASN A 86 -10.80 -27.38 -38.33
C ASN A 86 -12.00 -28.30 -38.59
N GLN A 87 -12.11 -28.88 -39.80
CA GLN A 87 -13.17 -29.84 -40.13
C GLN A 87 -13.04 -31.15 -39.34
N TYR A 88 -11.81 -31.57 -39.01
CA TYR A 88 -11.52 -32.80 -38.27
C TYR A 88 -11.19 -32.57 -36.78
N GLY A 89 -11.42 -31.36 -36.24
CA GLY A 89 -11.30 -31.08 -34.80
C GLY A 89 -9.90 -30.70 -34.29
N SER A 90 -8.95 -30.40 -35.18
CA SER A 90 -7.60 -29.89 -34.88
C SER A 90 -6.83 -30.66 -33.80
N PRO A 91 -6.53 -31.96 -34.03
CA PRO A 91 -5.84 -32.78 -33.05
C PRO A 91 -4.44 -32.24 -32.71
N ASP A 92 -4.00 -32.45 -31.47
CA ASP A 92 -2.65 -32.11 -31.02
C ASP A 92 -1.63 -33.06 -31.66
N LEU A 93 -0.76 -32.53 -32.52
CA LEU A 93 0.24 -33.32 -33.25
C LEU A 93 1.47 -33.66 -32.39
N SER A 94 1.55 -33.14 -31.15
CA SER A 94 2.67 -33.39 -30.22
C SER A 94 2.53 -34.66 -29.38
N GLY A 95 1.50 -35.48 -29.62
CA GLY A 95 1.24 -36.70 -28.86
C GLY A 95 0.84 -36.44 -27.40
N GLY A 96 0.23 -35.28 -27.10
CA GLY A 96 -0.25 -34.94 -25.76
C GLY A 96 0.77 -34.25 -24.84
N THR A 97 2.04 -34.17 -25.27
CA THR A 97 3.13 -33.62 -24.44
C THR A 97 2.98 -32.12 -24.20
N THR A 98 2.62 -31.36 -25.24
CA THR A 98 2.44 -29.91 -25.09
C THR A 98 1.12 -29.55 -24.43
N SER A 99 0.08 -30.37 -24.56
CA SER A 99 -1.18 -30.17 -23.85
C SER A 99 -0.99 -30.36 -22.34
N MET A 100 -0.20 -31.34 -21.90
CA MET A 100 0.21 -31.45 -20.49
C MET A 100 0.98 -30.22 -20.01
N LEU A 101 1.98 -29.75 -20.78
CA LEU A 101 2.75 -28.56 -20.40
C LEU A 101 1.87 -27.30 -20.30
N ARG A 102 0.91 -27.13 -21.22
CA ARG A 102 -0.05 -26.02 -21.18
C ARG A 102 -0.95 -26.08 -19.94
N GLU A 103 -1.41 -27.27 -19.57
CA GLU A 103 -2.25 -27.44 -18.39
C GLU A 103 -1.47 -27.18 -17.10
N GLN A 104 -0.25 -27.67 -17.01
CA GLN A 104 0.65 -27.39 -15.88
C GLN A 104 0.93 -25.89 -15.75
N GLU A 105 1.22 -25.21 -16.86
CA GLU A 105 1.47 -23.78 -16.89
C GLU A 105 0.20 -22.97 -16.51
N ARG A 106 -0.99 -23.42 -16.92
CA ARG A 106 -2.25 -22.83 -16.48
C ARG A 106 -2.42 -22.93 -14.97
N GLN A 107 -2.22 -24.12 -14.40
CA GLN A 107 -2.31 -24.31 -12.95
C GLN A 107 -1.28 -23.45 -12.21
N ARG A 108 -0.05 -23.36 -12.73
CA ARG A 108 1.00 -22.50 -12.16
C ARG A 108 0.56 -21.03 -12.15
N ARG A 109 0.01 -20.54 -13.26
CA ARG A 109 -0.53 -19.18 -13.39
C ARG A 109 -1.68 -18.92 -12.44
N GLU A 110 -2.63 -19.84 -12.32
CA GLU A 110 -3.74 -19.67 -11.38
C GLU A 110 -3.26 -19.55 -9.93
N THR A 111 -2.25 -20.34 -9.54
CA THR A 111 -1.67 -20.23 -8.20
C THR A 111 -0.92 -18.92 -8.00
N GLU A 112 -0.20 -18.46 -9.01
CA GLU A 112 0.51 -17.18 -8.98
C GLU A 112 -0.48 -16.01 -8.92
N ASP A 113 -1.55 -16.04 -9.71
CA ASP A 113 -2.61 -15.04 -9.73
C ASP A 113 -3.31 -14.94 -8.38
N ARG A 114 -3.58 -16.09 -7.74
CA ARG A 114 -4.11 -16.12 -6.37
C ARG A 114 -3.11 -15.49 -5.37
N ARG A 115 -1.82 -15.79 -5.48
CA ARG A 115 -0.78 -15.20 -4.61
C ARG A 115 -0.68 -13.68 -4.79
N ILE A 116 -0.67 -13.22 -6.03
CA ILE A 116 -0.63 -11.80 -6.41
C ILE A 116 -1.89 -11.08 -5.90
N ALA A 117 -3.08 -11.68 -6.07
CA ALA A 117 -4.33 -11.12 -5.59
C ALA A 117 -4.36 -11.01 -4.06
N LEU A 118 -3.87 -12.03 -3.35
CA LEU A 118 -3.73 -11.99 -1.89
C LEU A 118 -2.75 -10.91 -1.45
N ALA A 119 -1.56 -10.84 -2.06
CA ALA A 119 -0.58 -9.80 -1.77
C ALA A 119 -1.14 -8.40 -2.06
N ALA A 120 -1.88 -8.23 -3.15
CA ALA A 120 -2.54 -6.98 -3.50
C ALA A 120 -3.62 -6.59 -2.49
N SER A 121 -4.37 -7.55 -1.94
CA SER A 121 -5.37 -7.30 -0.89
C SER A 121 -4.75 -6.83 0.44
N GLN A 122 -3.54 -7.29 0.76
CA GLN A 122 -2.78 -6.90 1.96
C GLN A 122 -2.09 -5.53 1.81
N THR A 123 -2.04 -4.93 0.62
CA THR A 123 -1.41 -3.60 0.44
C THR A 123 -2.07 -2.52 1.29
N GLY A 124 -3.40 -2.58 1.48
CA GLY A 124 -4.14 -1.65 2.33
C GLY A 124 -3.70 -1.72 3.79
N SER A 125 -3.65 -2.92 4.37
CA SER A 125 -3.24 -3.12 5.77
C SER A 125 -1.78 -2.70 6.02
N ARG A 126 -0.90 -2.86 5.03
CA ARG A 126 0.51 -2.41 5.10
C ARG A 126 0.63 -0.89 5.09
N CYS A 127 -0.11 -0.21 4.22
CA CYS A 127 -0.16 1.26 4.20
C CYS A 127 -0.75 1.82 5.49
N ASP A 128 -1.86 1.25 5.98
CA ASP A 128 -2.48 1.66 7.26
C ASP A 128 -1.56 1.42 8.46
N CYS A 129 -0.76 0.34 8.42
CA CYS A 129 0.26 0.09 9.42
C CYS A 129 1.31 1.22 9.46
N ALA A 130 1.83 1.66 8.32
CA ALA A 130 2.80 2.74 8.26
C ALA A 130 2.25 4.06 8.85
N VAL A 131 0.99 4.39 8.53
CA VAL A 131 0.27 5.53 9.13
C VAL A 131 0.19 5.37 10.65
N SER A 132 -0.16 4.18 11.14
CA SER A 132 -0.25 3.92 12.59
C SER A 132 1.08 4.12 13.32
N VAL A 133 2.19 3.73 12.69
CA VAL A 133 3.55 3.89 13.25
C VAL A 133 3.95 5.37 13.28
N VAL A 134 3.71 6.12 12.21
CA VAL A 134 4.06 7.55 12.15
C VAL A 134 3.17 8.40 13.07
N THR A 135 1.90 8.03 13.22
CA THR A 135 0.97 8.70 14.17
C THR A 135 1.25 8.35 15.65
N GLN A 136 2.14 7.39 15.92
CA GLN A 136 2.56 7.05 17.28
C GLN A 136 3.52 8.10 17.86
N ASP A 137 4.19 8.89 17.02
CA ASP A 137 5.04 10.00 17.45
C ASP A 137 4.20 11.23 17.86
N ARG A 138 3.50 11.08 18.99
CA ARG A 138 2.51 12.04 19.49
C ARG A 138 3.10 13.40 19.78
N LEU A 139 4.38 13.49 20.15
CA LEU A 139 5.00 14.75 20.56
C LEU A 139 5.16 15.72 19.37
N ASN A 140 5.65 15.22 18.23
CA ASN A 140 5.83 16.04 17.04
C ASN A 140 4.49 16.50 16.45
N TRP A 141 3.50 15.60 16.40
CA TRP A 141 2.15 15.94 15.95
C TRP A 141 1.44 16.90 16.89
N ALA A 142 1.64 16.75 18.19
CA ALA A 142 1.04 17.65 19.16
C ALA A 142 1.71 19.04 19.15
N LEU A 143 3.04 19.13 19.01
CA LEU A 143 3.75 20.41 18.79
C LEU A 143 3.26 21.13 17.53
N PHE A 144 3.07 20.38 16.43
CA PHE A 144 2.54 20.93 15.19
C PHE A 144 1.10 21.45 15.33
N ALA A 145 0.22 20.66 15.97
CA ALA A 145 -1.16 21.04 16.25
C ALA A 145 -1.25 22.24 17.21
N GLY A 146 -0.43 22.19 18.26
CA GLY A 146 -0.37 23.13 19.36
C GLY A 146 0.18 24.49 19.03
N SER A 147 1.15 24.54 18.12
CA SER A 147 1.71 25.79 17.61
C SER A 147 0.77 26.47 16.61
N ALA A 148 -0.47 26.00 16.43
CA ALA A 148 -1.38 26.46 15.39
C ALA A 148 -0.73 26.44 13.99
N ARG A 149 0.17 25.48 13.73
CA ARG A 149 0.98 25.37 12.50
C ARG A 149 1.96 26.52 12.27
N LEU A 150 2.27 27.31 13.30
CA LEU A 150 3.31 28.34 13.26
C LEU A 150 4.72 27.73 13.38
N ILE A 151 4.83 26.55 14.01
CA ILE A 151 6.04 25.75 14.06
C ILE A 151 5.75 24.43 13.35
N SER A 152 6.37 24.25 12.18
CA SER A 152 6.33 23.00 11.42
C SER A 152 7.59 22.20 11.69
N PRO A 153 7.54 21.16 12.55
CA PRO A 153 8.67 20.27 12.70
C PRO A 153 8.96 19.61 11.33
N PRO A 154 10.23 19.50 10.91
CA PRO A 154 10.58 18.91 9.61
C PRO A 154 10.09 17.46 9.49
N ALA A 155 9.91 16.75 10.62
CA ALA A 155 9.32 15.41 10.67
C ALA A 155 7.86 15.35 10.16
N VAL A 156 7.11 16.45 10.21
CA VAL A 156 5.66 16.50 9.91
C VAL A 156 5.36 17.05 8.52
N THR A 157 6.21 17.94 7.99
CA THR A 157 5.96 18.61 6.69
C THR A 157 6.89 18.13 5.58
N ASP A 158 8.19 18.06 5.82
CA ASP A 158 9.17 17.79 4.76
C ASP A 158 9.57 16.30 4.70
N ASN A 159 9.66 15.65 5.86
CA ASN A 159 10.05 14.25 5.99
C ASN A 159 8.86 13.30 6.17
N LEU A 160 7.62 13.77 6.07
CA LEU A 160 6.45 12.92 6.32
C LEU A 160 6.42 11.71 5.36
N ASN A 161 6.69 11.94 4.07
CA ASN A 161 6.74 10.86 3.08
C ASN A 161 7.91 9.90 3.30
N SER A 162 9.06 10.39 3.76
CA SER A 162 10.23 9.55 4.03
C SER A 162 10.03 8.72 5.30
N GLU A 163 9.44 9.30 6.35
CA GLU A 163 9.01 8.60 7.57
C GLU A 163 7.96 7.53 7.27
N LEU A 164 6.94 7.84 6.46
CA LEU A 164 5.91 6.88 6.05
C LEU A 164 6.50 5.74 5.21
N THR A 165 7.40 6.05 4.27
CA THR A 165 8.08 5.02 3.46
C THR A 165 9.02 4.16 4.32
N ARG A 166 9.70 4.76 5.29
CA ARG A 166 10.54 4.04 6.25
C ARG A 166 9.70 3.12 7.14
N ALA A 167 8.56 3.60 7.63
CA ALA A 167 7.62 2.83 8.43
C ALA A 167 7.00 1.67 7.63
N LEU A 168 6.66 1.90 6.36
CA LEU A 168 6.15 0.87 5.44
C LEU A 168 7.15 -0.28 5.24
N ASN A 169 8.43 0.05 5.15
CA ASN A 169 9.52 -0.91 4.97
C ASN A 169 10.03 -1.51 6.29
N SER A 170 9.49 -1.10 7.43
CA SER A 170 9.85 -1.67 8.72
C SER A 170 9.36 -3.12 8.83
N PRO A 171 10.05 -4.00 9.59
CA PRO A 171 9.66 -5.40 9.75
C PRO A 171 8.25 -5.55 10.36
N TYR A 172 7.78 -4.55 11.12
CA TYR A 172 6.45 -4.53 11.72
C TYR A 172 5.32 -4.41 10.68
N CYS A 173 5.53 -3.62 9.63
CA CYS A 173 4.53 -3.42 8.57
C CYS A 173 4.80 -4.26 7.32
N ALA A 174 5.97 -4.88 7.21
CA ALA A 174 6.29 -5.81 6.13
C ALA A 174 5.67 -7.20 6.29
N GLN A 175 5.27 -7.58 7.51
CA GLN A 175 4.72 -8.91 7.83
C GLN A 175 3.19 -8.98 7.93
N ARG A 176 2.49 -7.85 7.71
CA ARG A 176 1.02 -7.76 7.67
C ARG A 176 0.48 -7.86 6.26
#